data_AF-A0A8T9VSJ0-F1
#
_entry.id   AF-A0A8T9VSJ0-F1
#
_cell.length_a   1.000
_cell.length_b   1.000
_cell.length_c   1.000
_cell.angle_alpha   90.00
_cell.angle_beta   90.00
_cell.angle_gamma   90.00
#
_symmetry.space_group_name_H-M   'P 1'
#
loop_
_entity.id
_entity.type
_entity.pdbx_description
1 polymer ?
#
loop_
_entity_poly.entity_id
_entity_poly.type
_entity_poly.pdbx_seq_one_letter_code
_entity_poly.pdbx_strand_id
1 'polypeptide(L)'
;MSVDVEDDSVFLPDWAKEYAREVAGSILLSGSPGRIVKKYRDKTALTQRQVSQMTDVSRETVSRIENDKLDPSYQFIRSFTGVVVLSRAVKCYFAKSERMGNKVDLPYLERIALELDVKRKDFEEIAVSSLDSYDKKKKEVLRSLEV
;
A
#
# COMPACT_ATOMS: atom_id res chain seq x y z
N MET A 1 23.16 3.92 21.27
CA MET A 1 22.74 2.51 21.37
C MET A 1 21.66 2.30 20.32
N SER A 2 21.98 1.62 19.23
CA SER A 2 20.97 1.16 18.28
C SER A 2 20.18 0.07 18.99
N VAL A 3 18.89 0.27 19.16
CA VAL A 3 18.01 -0.81 19.62
C VAL A 3 17.76 -1.65 18.37
N ASP A 4 18.47 -2.76 18.25
CA ASP A 4 18.13 -3.79 17.26
C ASP A 4 16.80 -4.40 17.71
N VAL A 5 15.71 -3.85 17.21
CA VAL A 5 14.40 -4.48 17.28
C VAL A 5 14.47 -5.63 16.29
N GLU A 6 14.63 -6.86 16.79
CA GLU A 6 14.54 -8.06 15.96
C GLU A 6 13.19 -8.05 15.22
N ASP A 7 13.25 -8.01 13.89
CA ASP A 7 12.08 -8.00 13.03
C ASP A 7 11.71 -9.44 12.70
N ASP A 8 10.83 -10.02 13.51
CA ASP A 8 10.33 -11.40 13.45
C ASP A 8 9.51 -11.71 12.18
N SER A 9 9.36 -10.77 11.25
CA SER A 9 8.65 -11.00 10.00
C SER A 9 9.39 -12.01 9.12
N VAL A 10 8.73 -13.15 8.88
CA VAL A 10 9.25 -14.30 8.13
C VAL A 10 8.84 -14.22 6.66
N PHE A 11 7.67 -13.64 6.37
CA PHE A 11 7.08 -13.62 5.04
C PHE A 11 7.21 -12.27 4.33
N LEU A 12 7.36 -11.15 5.04
CA LEU A 12 7.56 -9.84 4.42
C LEU A 12 9.00 -9.75 3.88
N PRO A 13 9.18 -9.61 2.55
CA PRO A 13 10.51 -9.49 1.98
C PRO A 13 11.17 -8.16 2.37
N ASP A 14 12.50 -8.11 2.40
CA ASP A 14 13.27 -6.94 2.85
C ASP A 14 12.88 -5.64 2.14
N TRP A 15 12.69 -5.70 0.82
CA TRP A 15 12.25 -4.53 0.04
C TRP A 15 10.89 -3.99 0.51
N ALA A 16 10.00 -4.85 1.01
CA ALA A 16 8.69 -4.45 1.52
C ALA A 16 8.80 -3.87 2.94
N LYS A 17 9.71 -4.41 3.77
CA LYS A 17 10.07 -3.83 5.09
C LYS A 17 10.65 -2.42 4.92
N GLU A 18 11.60 -2.27 4.01
CA GLU A 18 12.19 -0.96 3.67
C GLU A 18 11.13 0.00 3.12
N TYR A 19 10.26 -0.47 2.23
CA TYR A 19 9.18 0.36 1.69
C TYR A 19 8.16 0.75 2.76
N ALA A 20 7.86 -0.10 3.73
CA ALA A 20 7.02 0.25 4.87
C ALA A 20 7.63 1.38 5.69
N ARG A 21 8.94 1.30 5.99
CA ARG A 21 9.69 2.36 6.69
C ARG A 21 9.71 3.66 5.88
N GLU A 22 9.89 3.58 4.57
CA GLU A 22 9.82 4.74 3.66
C GLU A 22 8.46 5.43 3.73
N VAL A 23 7.37 4.68 3.58
CA VAL A 23 5.99 5.21 3.59
C VAL A 23 5.68 5.86 4.94
N ALA A 24 5.87 5.13 6.03
CA ALA A 24 5.59 5.61 7.38
C ALA A 24 6.46 6.83 7.73
N GLY A 25 7.76 6.75 7.46
CA GLY A 25 8.71 7.85 7.71
C GLY A 25 8.38 9.09 6.88
N SER A 26 8.00 8.92 5.61
CA SER A 26 7.59 10.04 4.75
C SER A 26 6.34 10.75 5.27
N ILE A 27 5.41 10.02 5.90
CA ILE A 27 4.22 10.64 6.50
C ILE A 27 4.61 11.35 7.80
N LEU A 28 5.32 10.67 8.70
CA LEU A 28 5.67 11.17 10.03
C LEU A 28 6.58 12.40 10.02
N LEU A 29 7.52 12.47 9.08
CA LEU A 29 8.55 13.52 9.02
C LEU A 29 8.17 14.69 8.11
N SER A 30 7.01 14.64 7.46
CA SER A 30 6.58 15.66 6.50
C SER A 30 5.96 16.88 7.21
N GLY A 31 6.24 18.08 6.72
CA GLY A 31 5.52 19.31 7.10
C GLY A 31 4.09 19.39 6.53
N SER A 32 3.71 18.45 5.66
CA SER A 32 2.36 18.29 5.12
C SER A 32 2.02 16.79 5.02
N PRO A 33 1.78 16.11 6.15
CA PRO A 33 1.58 14.66 6.20
C PRO A 33 0.36 14.21 5.39
N GLY A 34 -0.70 15.01 5.35
CA GLY A 34 -1.91 14.77 4.57
C GLY A 34 -1.66 14.66 3.08
N ARG A 35 -0.82 15.54 2.53
CA ARG A 35 -0.40 15.45 1.11
C ARG A 35 0.36 14.16 0.81
N ILE A 36 1.17 13.67 1.74
CA ILE A 36 1.89 12.41 1.58
C ILE A 36 0.92 11.23 1.60
N VAL A 37 -0.05 11.21 2.52
CA VAL A 37 -1.13 10.22 2.56
C VAL A 37 -1.88 10.19 1.22
N LYS A 38 -2.32 11.35 0.74
CA LYS A 38 -3.03 11.47 -0.55
C LYS A 38 -2.19 10.92 -1.71
N LYS A 39 -0.90 11.30 -1.76
CA LYS A 39 0.04 10.82 -2.79
C LYS A 39 0.17 9.30 -2.81
N TYR A 40 0.30 8.66 -1.65
CA TYR A 40 0.38 7.20 -1.60
C TYR A 40 -0.98 6.54 -1.90
N ARG A 41 -2.11 7.12 -1.46
CA ARG A 41 -3.44 6.62 -1.84
C ARG A 41 -3.63 6.66 -3.36
N ASP A 42 -3.25 7.74 -4.01
CA ASP A 42 -3.38 7.86 -5.47
C ASP A 42 -2.51 6.81 -6.20
N LYS A 43 -1.34 6.45 -5.65
CA LYS A 43 -0.49 5.36 -6.18
C LYS A 43 -1.12 3.97 -6.04
N THR A 44 -2.00 3.75 -5.07
CA THR A 44 -2.72 2.46 -4.90
C THR A 44 -4.02 2.42 -5.70
N ALA A 45 -4.46 3.54 -6.28
CA ALA A 45 -5.76 3.73 -6.93
C ALA A 45 -6.97 3.48 -6.02
N LEU A 46 -6.77 3.48 -4.69
CA LEU A 46 -7.86 3.38 -3.73
C LEU A 46 -8.60 4.72 -3.60
N THR A 47 -9.92 4.65 -3.42
CA THR A 47 -10.72 5.83 -3.06
C THR A 47 -10.60 6.13 -1.57
N GLN A 48 -10.94 7.35 -1.16
CA GLN A 48 -10.99 7.72 0.27
C GLN A 48 -11.94 6.81 1.07
N ARG A 49 -13.03 6.32 0.46
CA ARG A 49 -13.98 5.38 1.09
C ARG A 49 -13.33 4.03 1.38
N GLN A 50 -12.50 3.53 0.47
CA GLN A 50 -11.82 2.25 0.66
C GLN A 50 -10.75 2.37 1.76
N VAL A 51 -9.96 3.45 1.72
CA VAL A 51 -9.02 3.75 2.80
C VAL A 51 -9.73 3.87 4.15
N SER A 52 -10.90 4.52 4.19
CA SER A 52 -11.66 4.68 5.43
C SER A 52 -12.08 3.33 6.03
N GLN A 53 -12.50 2.37 5.18
CA GLN A 53 -12.86 1.02 5.60
C GLN A 53 -11.65 0.23 6.12
N MET A 54 -10.49 0.37 5.46
CA MET A 54 -9.26 -0.37 5.79
C MET A 54 -8.54 0.19 7.03
N THR A 55 -8.72 1.48 7.31
CA THR A 55 -8.06 2.19 8.43
C THR A 55 -9.00 2.47 9.62
N ASP A 56 -10.24 2.01 9.53
CA ASP A 56 -11.28 2.13 10.57
C ASP A 56 -11.53 3.59 11.03
N VAL A 57 -11.58 4.50 10.06
CA VAL A 57 -11.97 5.89 10.28
C VAL A 57 -13.09 6.28 9.32
N SER A 58 -13.78 7.39 9.56
CA SER A 58 -14.77 7.89 8.60
C SER A 58 -14.11 8.41 7.32
N ARG A 59 -14.84 8.40 6.21
CA ARG A 59 -14.36 8.98 4.94
C ARG A 59 -14.05 10.48 5.09
N GLU A 60 -14.84 11.18 5.89
CA GLU A 60 -14.63 12.59 6.23
C GLU A 60 -13.30 12.79 6.96
N THR A 61 -12.94 11.87 7.87
CA THR A 61 -11.64 11.87 8.53
C THR A 61 -10.50 11.67 7.54
N VAL A 62 -10.60 10.70 6.61
CA VAL A 62 -9.61 10.54 5.53
C VAL A 62 -9.47 11.83 4.71
N SER A 63 -10.59 12.45 4.34
CA SER A 63 -10.56 13.71 3.59
C SER A 63 -9.90 14.84 4.39
N ARG A 64 -10.21 14.98 5.68
CA ARG A 64 -9.57 15.99 6.54
C ARG A 64 -8.07 15.74 6.68
N ILE A 65 -7.66 14.48 6.82
CA ILE A 65 -6.24 14.10 6.83
C ILE A 65 -5.59 14.52 5.52
N GLU A 66 -6.11 14.10 4.38
CA GLU A 66 -5.52 14.38 3.06
C GLU A 66 -5.43 15.87 2.71
N ASN A 67 -6.21 16.72 3.37
CA ASN A 67 -6.21 18.17 3.19
C ASN A 67 -5.45 18.92 4.32
N ASP A 68 -4.65 18.22 5.12
CA ASP A 68 -3.91 18.76 6.27
C ASP A 68 -4.81 19.54 7.26
N LYS A 69 -6.08 19.10 7.40
CA LYS A 69 -7.07 19.64 8.36
C LYS A 69 -7.19 18.80 9.64
N LEU A 70 -6.48 17.69 9.69
CA LEU A 70 -6.37 16.77 10.81
C LEU A 70 -5.08 15.98 10.65
N ASP A 71 -4.24 15.92 11.67
CA ASP A 71 -3.04 15.09 11.60
C ASP A 71 -3.40 13.59 11.68
N PRO A 72 -2.75 12.73 10.88
CA PRO A 72 -3.00 11.30 10.94
C PRO A 72 -2.50 10.73 12.27
N SER A 73 -3.33 9.90 12.91
CA SER A 73 -2.92 9.18 14.12
C SER A 73 -1.88 8.11 13.80
N TYR A 74 -1.10 7.70 14.81
CA TYR A 74 -0.16 6.58 14.67
C TYR A 74 -0.85 5.31 14.13
N GLN A 75 -2.03 4.98 14.66
CA GLN A 75 -2.81 3.81 14.21
C GLN A 75 -3.21 3.94 12.74
N PHE A 76 -3.66 5.12 12.30
CA PHE A 76 -3.97 5.36 10.89
C PHE A 76 -2.73 5.16 10.01
N ILE A 77 -1.57 5.72 10.40
CA ILE A 77 -0.32 5.59 9.64
C ILE A 77 0.09 4.13 9.53
N ARG A 78 0.02 3.36 10.62
CA ARG A 78 0.36 1.93 10.63
C ARG A 78 -0.53 1.14 9.68
N SER A 79 -1.86 1.25 9.79
CA SER A 79 -2.80 0.55 8.92
C SER A 79 -2.67 0.99 7.46
N PHE A 80 -2.57 2.29 7.20
CA PHE A 80 -2.40 2.84 5.86
C PHE A 80 -1.09 2.39 5.20
N THR A 81 0.00 2.30 5.97
CA THR A 81 1.28 1.77 5.49
C THR A 81 1.14 0.32 5.03
N GLY A 82 0.46 -0.53 5.82
CA GLY A 82 0.17 -1.91 5.45
C GLY A 82 -0.59 -2.01 4.12
N VAL A 83 -1.63 -1.19 3.95
CA VAL A 83 -2.40 -1.10 2.69
C VAL A 83 -1.52 -0.74 1.50
N VAL A 84 -0.67 0.28 1.64
CA VAL A 84 0.21 0.77 0.56
C VAL A 84 1.28 -0.26 0.18
N VAL A 85 1.88 -0.92 1.19
CA VAL A 85 2.90 -1.94 0.98
C VAL A 85 2.31 -3.17 0.30
N LEU A 86 1.15 -3.63 0.77
CA LEU A 86 0.45 -4.76 0.16
C LEU A 86 0.05 -4.47 -1.28
N SER A 87 -0.46 -3.27 -1.57
CA SER A 87 -0.78 -2.85 -2.95
C SER A 87 0.45 -2.94 -3.86
N ARG A 88 1.62 -2.48 -3.38
CA ARG A 88 2.87 -2.61 -4.14
C ARG A 88 3.29 -4.07 -4.31
N ALA A 89 3.18 -4.89 -3.26
CA ALA A 89 3.49 -6.31 -3.32
C ALA A 89 2.65 -7.00 -4.40
N VAL A 90 1.33 -6.82 -4.38
CA VAL A 90 0.44 -7.38 -5.41
C VAL A 90 0.93 -7.01 -6.81
N LYS A 91 1.18 -5.73 -7.09
CA LYS A 91 1.68 -5.28 -8.41
C LYS A 91 3.00 -5.96 -8.79
N CYS A 92 3.95 -6.05 -7.87
CA CYS A 92 5.25 -6.67 -8.11
C CYS A 92 5.15 -8.17 -8.39
N TYR A 93 4.37 -8.91 -7.61
CA TYR A 93 4.23 -10.36 -7.78
C TYR A 93 3.43 -10.70 -9.04
N PHE A 94 2.43 -9.90 -9.42
CA PHE A 94 1.75 -10.06 -10.70
C PHE A 94 2.67 -9.76 -11.89
N ALA A 95 3.42 -8.66 -11.87
CA ALA A 95 4.38 -8.35 -12.92
C ALA A 95 5.45 -9.46 -13.07
N LYS A 96 5.91 -10.04 -11.96
CA LYS A 96 6.83 -11.20 -11.96
C LYS A 96 6.16 -12.43 -12.57
N SER A 97 4.90 -12.72 -12.20
CA SER A 97 4.14 -13.86 -12.73
C SER A 97 3.93 -13.74 -14.23
N GLU A 98 3.53 -12.56 -14.73
CA GLU A 98 3.37 -12.29 -16.17
C GLU A 98 4.68 -12.51 -16.92
N ARG A 99 5.80 -11.99 -16.40
CA ARG A 99 7.12 -12.16 -17.02
C ARG A 99 7.56 -13.62 -17.08
N MET A 100 7.28 -14.40 -16.05
CA MET A 100 7.74 -15.79 -15.92
C MET A 100 6.77 -16.81 -16.53
N GLY A 101 5.57 -16.38 -16.95
CA GLY A 101 4.53 -17.29 -17.47
C GLY A 101 3.89 -18.18 -16.39
N ASN A 102 4.01 -17.82 -15.11
CA ASN A 102 3.54 -18.61 -13.98
C ASN A 102 2.35 -17.97 -13.28
N LYS A 103 1.58 -18.77 -12.52
CA LYS A 103 0.51 -18.25 -11.66
C LYS A 103 1.07 -17.46 -10.49
N VAL A 104 0.32 -16.47 -10.02
CA VAL A 104 0.62 -15.73 -8.79
C VAL A 104 0.40 -16.64 -7.59
N ASP A 105 1.37 -16.62 -6.67
CA ASP A 105 1.26 -17.28 -5.36
C ASP A 105 0.37 -16.44 -4.42
N LEU A 106 -0.94 -16.65 -4.53
CA LEU A 106 -1.92 -15.98 -3.67
C LEU A 106 -1.73 -16.32 -2.17
N PRO A 107 -1.49 -17.59 -1.78
CA PRO A 107 -1.20 -17.91 -0.37
C PRO A 107 -0.05 -17.11 0.22
N TYR A 108 1.02 -16.89 -0.55
CA TYR A 108 2.14 -16.07 -0.09
C TYR A 108 1.75 -14.58 0.08
N LEU A 109 0.95 -14.03 -0.84
CA LEU A 109 0.43 -12.66 -0.70
C LEU A 109 -0.54 -12.51 0.49
N GLU A 110 -1.34 -13.52 0.80
CA GLU A 110 -2.18 -13.55 2.00
C GLU A 110 -1.32 -13.56 3.29
N ARG A 111 -0.19 -14.27 3.29
CA ARG A 111 0.76 -14.25 4.42
C ARG A 111 1.37 -12.86 4.61
N ILE A 112 1.76 -12.19 3.52
CA ILE A 112 2.22 -10.79 3.57
C ILE A 112 1.12 -9.89 4.16
N ALA A 113 -0.13 -10.04 3.72
CA ALA A 113 -1.23 -9.24 4.24
C ALA A 113 -1.41 -9.40 5.76
N LEU A 114 -1.31 -10.63 6.28
CA LEU A 114 -1.38 -10.91 7.72
C LEU A 114 -0.25 -10.25 8.51
N GLU A 115 0.99 -10.31 8.03
CA GLU A 115 2.13 -9.64 8.69
C GLU A 115 1.99 -8.10 8.68
N LEU A 116 1.34 -7.55 7.66
CA LEU A 116 1.02 -6.13 7.56
C LEU A 116 -0.23 -5.73 8.35
N ASP A 117 -0.82 -6.63 9.13
CA ASP A 117 -2.05 -6.41 9.91
C ASP A 117 -3.25 -6.01 9.03
N VAL A 118 -3.28 -6.50 7.79
CA VAL A 118 -4.35 -6.25 6.82
C VAL A 118 -5.38 -7.39 6.90
N LYS A 119 -6.65 -7.04 7.10
CA LYS A 119 -7.73 -8.02 7.20
C LYS A 119 -7.95 -8.71 5.85
N ARG A 120 -8.36 -9.99 5.89
CA ARG A 120 -8.62 -10.78 4.67
C ARG A 120 -9.59 -10.11 3.69
N LYS A 121 -10.67 -9.50 4.17
CA LYS A 121 -11.63 -8.78 3.33
C LYS A 121 -10.98 -7.59 2.60
N ASP A 122 -10.00 -6.94 3.24
CA ASP A 122 -9.32 -5.77 2.70
C ASP A 122 -8.26 -6.22 1.69
N PHE A 123 -7.66 -7.40 1.86
CA PHE A 123 -6.73 -8.00 0.89
C PHE A 123 -7.34 -8.13 -0.51
N GLU A 124 -8.56 -8.68 -0.62
CA GLU A 124 -9.23 -8.85 -1.92
C GLU A 124 -9.45 -7.50 -2.62
N GLU A 125 -9.93 -6.51 -1.87
CA GLU A 125 -10.19 -5.17 -2.39
C GLU A 125 -8.92 -4.43 -2.81
N ILE A 126 -7.85 -4.57 -2.02
CA ILE A 126 -6.52 -4.04 -2.35
C ILE A 126 -5.98 -4.73 -3.59
N ALA A 127 -6.13 -6.06 -3.70
CA ALA A 127 -5.64 -6.81 -4.84
C ALA A 127 -6.32 -6.35 -6.13
N VAL A 128 -7.65 -6.29 -6.16
CA VAL A 128 -8.42 -5.83 -7.33
C VAL A 128 -8.00 -4.41 -7.73
N SER A 129 -7.98 -3.47 -6.79
CA SER A 129 -7.60 -2.08 -7.07
C SER A 129 -6.16 -1.95 -7.60
N SER A 130 -5.26 -2.79 -7.09
CA SER A 130 -3.86 -2.84 -7.49
C SER A 130 -3.68 -3.35 -8.92
N LEU A 131 -4.43 -4.37 -9.32
CA LEU A 131 -4.43 -4.92 -10.67
C LEU A 131 -5.01 -3.95 -11.69
N ASP A 132 -6.15 -3.34 -11.37
CA ASP A 132 -6.75 -2.32 -12.22
C ASP A 132 -5.79 -1.15 -12.48
N SER A 133 -5.09 -0.71 -11.42
CA SER A 133 -4.08 0.34 -11.52
C SER A 133 -2.88 -0.08 -12.37
N TYR A 134 -2.41 -1.33 -12.20
CA TYR A 134 -1.31 -1.90 -12.97
C TYR A 134 -1.65 -1.98 -14.47
N ASP A 135 -2.81 -2.55 -14.81
CA ASP A 135 -3.26 -2.71 -16.19
C ASP A 135 -3.46 -1.37 -16.90
N LYS A 136 -4.05 -0.38 -16.20
CA LYS A 136 -4.17 0.99 -16.72
C LYS A 136 -2.81 1.58 -17.04
N LYS A 137 -1.84 1.45 -16.10
CA LYS A 137 -0.49 2.01 -16.31
C LYS A 137 0.26 1.29 -17.43
N LYS A 138 0.14 -0.04 -17.51
CA LYS A 138 0.71 -0.86 -18.59
C LYS A 138 0.19 -0.42 -19.96
N LYS A 139 -1.12 -0.24 -20.11
CA LYS A 139 -1.75 0.23 -21.36
C LYS A 139 -1.29 1.64 -21.75
N GLU A 140 -1.17 2.55 -20.78
CA GLU A 140 -0.67 3.91 -21.01
C GLU A 140 0.79 3.89 -21.52
N VAL A 141 1.65 3.11 -20.88
CA VAL A 141 3.06 2.99 -21.26
C VAL A 141 3.21 2.35 -22.65
N LEU A 142 2.51 1.25 -22.93
CA LEU A 142 2.55 0.61 -24.26
C LEU A 142 2.12 1.57 -25.37
N ARG A 143 1.03 2.31 -25.17
CA ARG A 143 0.56 3.33 -26.13
C ARG A 143 1.60 4.43 -26.38
N SER A 144 2.36 4.81 -25.35
CA SER A 144 3.41 5.83 -25.49
C SER A 144 4.64 5.35 -26.27
N LEU A 145 4.83 4.03 -26.41
CA LEU A 145 5.92 3.41 -27.17
C LEU A 145 5.54 3.09 -28.62
N GLU A 146 4.25 3.17 -28.96
CA GLU A 146 3.72 2.99 -30.33
C GLU A 146 3.85 4.28 -31.17
N VAL A 147 4.48 5.32 -30.64
CA VAL A 147 4.75 6.62 -31.29
C VAL A 147 6.09 6.60 -32.00
#